data_AF-A0A4Y2DG65-F1
#
_entry.id   AF-A0A4Y2DG65-F1
#
_cell.length_a   1.000
_cell.length_b   1.000
_cell.length_c   1.000
_cell.angle_alpha   90.00
_cell.angle_beta   90.00
_cell.angle_gamma   90.00
#
_symmetry.space_group_name_H-M   'P 1'
#
loop_
_entity.id
_entity.type
_entity.pdbx_description
1 polymer ?
#
loop_
_entity_poly.entity_id
_entity_poly.type
_entity_poly.pdbx_seq_one_letter_code
_entity_poly.pdbx_strand_id
1 'polypeptide(L)'
;MLAYGAAVWCLDPPVRIKRKPNTIQRQFLLALTGACRTTATSTLRVILGIPPLYLQLQQKARVPSIRILNNSLSDTLTTVVRGEVEKGETSRAAHPSDCPT
;
A
#
# COMPACT_ATOMS: atom_id res chain seq x y z
N MET A 1 -41.80 -3.38 58.80
CA MET A 1 -42.51 -3.32 57.50
C MET A 1 -41.75 -2.56 56.41
N LEU A 2 -40.88 -1.59 56.73
CA LEU A 2 -40.03 -0.90 55.73
C LEU A 2 -38.89 -1.78 55.17
N ALA A 3 -38.30 -2.65 55.99
CA ALA A 3 -37.20 -3.52 55.58
C ALA A 3 -37.58 -4.52 54.47
N TYR A 4 -38.83 -4.99 54.49
CA TYR A 4 -39.33 -5.91 53.46
C TYR A 4 -39.52 -5.20 52.11
N GLY A 5 -40.09 -3.99 52.11
CA GLY A 5 -40.21 -3.18 50.89
C GLY A 5 -38.86 -2.79 50.28
N ALA A 6 -37.87 -2.47 51.12
CA ALA A 6 -36.51 -2.18 50.66
C ALA A 6 -35.81 -3.41 50.05
N ALA A 7 -36.00 -4.60 50.65
CA ALA A 7 -35.44 -5.85 50.14
C ALA A 7 -36.05 -6.21 48.76
N VAL A 8 -37.37 -6.09 48.60
CA VAL A 8 -38.06 -6.33 47.33
C VAL A 8 -37.63 -5.33 46.25
N TRP A 9 -37.44 -4.05 46.60
CA TRP A 9 -36.96 -3.03 45.67
C TRP A 9 -35.49 -3.23 45.23
N CYS A 10 -34.66 -3.82 46.09
CA CYS A 10 -33.26 -4.16 45.77
C CYS A 10 -33.15 -5.43 44.91
N LEU A 11 -34.04 -6.41 45.14
CA LEU A 11 -34.04 -7.69 44.42
C LEU A 11 -34.54 -7.58 42.98
N ASP A 12 -35.44 -6.63 42.71
CA ASP A 12 -35.99 -6.37 41.38
C ASP A 12 -35.52 -5.01 40.88
N PRO A 13 -34.28 -4.91 40.34
CA PRO A 13 -33.82 -3.69 39.71
C PRO A 13 -34.84 -3.32 38.64
N PRO A 14 -35.43 -2.10 38.65
CA PRO A 14 -36.47 -1.72 37.72
C PRO A 14 -36.04 -2.11 36.31
N VAL A 15 -36.85 -2.89 35.59
CA VAL A 15 -36.55 -3.46 34.25
C VAL A 15 -35.92 -2.42 33.29
N ARG A 16 -36.22 -1.14 33.50
CA ARG A 16 -35.65 0.03 32.83
C ARG A 16 -34.12 0.19 32.98
N ILE A 17 -33.54 -0.17 34.14
CA ILE A 17 -32.09 -0.09 34.42
C ILE A 17 -31.34 -1.24 33.73
N LYS A 18 -31.96 -2.41 33.52
CA LYS A 18 -31.34 -3.53 32.76
C LYS A 18 -31.36 -3.32 31.24
N ARG A 19 -32.31 -2.55 30.71
CA ARG A 19 -32.40 -2.26 29.28
C ARG A 19 -31.22 -1.41 28.80
N LYS A 20 -30.84 -0.37 29.55
CA LYS A 20 -29.78 0.56 29.16
C LYS A 20 -28.38 -0.06 28.97
N PRO A 21 -27.87 -0.92 29.87
CA PRO A 21 -26.60 -1.61 29.69
C PRO A 21 -26.66 -2.68 28.59
N ASN A 22 -27.80 -3.34 28.39
CA ASN A 22 -27.96 -4.30 27.29
C ASN A 22 -27.88 -3.61 25.93
N THR A 23 -28.50 -2.43 25.78
CA THR A 23 -28.39 -1.64 24.53
C THR A 23 -26.96 -1.16 24.29
N ILE A 24 -26.26 -0.69 25.33
CA ILE A 24 -24.86 -0.23 25.23
C ILE A 24 -23.91 -1.40 24.91
N GLN A 25 -24.07 -2.53 25.59
CA GLN A 25 -23.29 -3.75 25.34
C GLN A 25 -23.53 -4.26 23.92
N ARG A 26 -24.79 -4.27 23.46
CA ARG A 26 -25.15 -4.66 22.10
C ARG A 26 -24.54 -3.71 21.07
N GLN A 27 -24.63 -2.39 21.26
CA GLN A 27 -24.00 -1.41 20.35
C GLN A 27 -22.48 -1.58 20.30
N PHE A 28 -21.83 -1.81 21.44
CA PHE A 28 -20.39 -2.09 21.50
C PHE A 28 -20.02 -3.36 20.73
N LEU A 29 -20.76 -4.46 20.95
CA LEU A 29 -20.55 -5.72 20.23
C LEU A 29 -20.82 -5.59 18.72
N LEU A 30 -21.83 -4.82 18.31
CA LEU A 30 -22.12 -4.52 16.91
C LEU A 30 -21.01 -3.68 16.26
N ALA A 31 -20.52 -2.67 16.96
CA ALA A 31 -19.40 -1.85 16.50
C ALA A 31 -18.13 -2.68 16.36
N LEU A 32 -17.83 -3.53 17.34
CA LEU A 32 -16.69 -4.45 17.30
C LEU A 32 -16.84 -5.46 16.16
N THR A 33 -18.02 -6.07 15.98
CA THR A 33 -18.28 -7.01 14.89
C THR A 33 -18.17 -6.33 13.52
N GLY A 34 -18.66 -5.09 13.39
CA GLY A 34 -18.53 -4.28 12.17
C GLY A 34 -17.06 -3.96 11.85
N ALA A 35 -16.28 -3.53 12.85
CA ALA A 35 -14.86 -3.23 12.72
C ALA A 35 -14.03 -4.50 12.44
N CYS A 36 -14.31 -5.59 13.15
CA CYS A 36 -13.67 -6.88 12.91
C CYS A 36 -14.04 -7.43 11.54
N ARG A 37 -15.23 -7.18 10.99
CA ARG A 37 -15.57 -7.65 9.63
C ARG A 37 -14.67 -7.03 8.56
N THR A 38 -14.37 -5.74 8.65
CA THR A 38 -13.50 -5.03 7.70
C THR A 38 -12.02 -5.27 7.98
N THR A 39 -11.62 -5.30 9.24
CA THR A 39 -10.23 -5.55 9.66
C THR A 39 -9.85 -7.02 9.50
N ALA A 40 -10.67 -7.98 9.96
CA ALA A 40 -10.34 -9.41 9.87
C ALA A 40 -10.25 -9.90 8.42
N THR A 41 -11.04 -9.36 7.48
CA THR A 41 -10.90 -9.74 6.07
C THR A 41 -9.57 -9.28 5.48
N SER A 42 -9.12 -8.08 5.86
CA SER A 42 -7.80 -7.56 5.45
C SER A 42 -6.67 -8.32 6.15
N THR A 43 -6.76 -8.51 7.46
CA THR A 43 -5.81 -9.26 8.27
C THR A 43 -5.70 -10.71 7.83
N LEU A 44 -6.81 -11.38 7.50
CA LEU A 44 -6.82 -12.75 7.00
C LEU A 44 -6.12 -12.85 5.64
N ARG A 45 -6.32 -11.88 4.75
CA ARG A 45 -5.60 -11.82 3.46
C ARG A 45 -4.10 -11.65 3.67
N VAL A 46 -3.70 -10.83 4.65
CA VAL A 46 -2.29 -10.65 5.02
C VAL A 46 -1.69 -11.93 5.61
N ILE A 47 -2.39 -12.61 6.53
CA ILE A 47 -1.95 -13.88 7.12
C ILE A 47 -1.85 -15.00 6.06
N LEU A 48 -2.81 -15.03 5.14
CA LEU A 48 -2.83 -15.99 4.03
C LEU A 48 -1.83 -15.64 2.91
N GLY A 49 -1.12 -14.51 3.03
CA GLY A 49 -0.14 -14.05 2.03
C GLY A 49 -0.75 -13.64 0.70
N ILE A 50 -2.07 -13.40 0.63
CA ILE A 50 -2.76 -12.96 -0.59
C ILE A 50 -2.78 -11.43 -0.60
N PRO A 51 -1.94 -10.79 -1.44
CA PRO A 51 -1.93 -9.34 -1.52
C PRO A 51 -3.26 -8.83 -2.10
N PRO A 52 -3.79 -7.69 -1.61
CA PRO A 52 -4.98 -7.03 -2.15
C PRO A 52 -4.93 -6.86 -3.67
N LEU A 53 -6.07 -7.09 -4.34
CA LEU A 53 -6.19 -7.04 -5.81
C LEU A 53 -5.69 -5.71 -6.41
N TYR A 54 -5.94 -4.58 -5.74
CA TYR A 54 -5.48 -3.27 -6.21
C TYR A 54 -3.95 -3.17 -6.22
N LEU A 55 -3.27 -3.76 -5.22
CA LEU A 55 -1.80 -3.81 -5.16
C LEU A 55 -1.24 -4.70 -6.26
N GLN A 56 -1.89 -5.84 -6.53
CA GLN A 56 -1.49 -6.70 -7.65
C GLN A 56 -1.65 -5.98 -8.99
N LEU A 57 -2.76 -5.26 -9.20
CA LEU A 57 -2.99 -4.49 -10.42
C LEU A 57 -1.95 -3.37 -10.58
N GLN A 58 -1.67 -2.65 -9.49
CA GLN A 58 -0.66 -1.59 -9.48
C GLN A 58 0.75 -2.16 -9.76
N GLN A 59 1.10 -3.30 -9.17
CA GLN A 59 2.37 -3.99 -9.47
C GLN A 59 2.45 -4.43 -10.93
N LYS A 60 1.38 -5.02 -11.47
CA LYS A 60 1.33 -5.48 -12.86
C LYS A 60 1.47 -4.32 -13.85
N ALA A 61 0.97 -3.14 -13.52
CA ALA A 61 1.13 -1.93 -14.33
C ALA A 61 2.50 -1.25 -14.12
N ARG A 62 3.05 -1.31 -12.91
CA ARG A 62 4.31 -0.63 -12.54
C ARG A 62 5.57 -1.38 -13.00
N VAL A 63 5.53 -2.71 -13.04
CA VAL A 63 6.70 -3.51 -13.49
C VAL A 63 7.05 -3.24 -14.96
N PRO A 64 6.09 -3.19 -15.90
CA PRO A 64 6.37 -2.80 -17.29
C PRO A 64 6.88 -1.36 -17.41
N SER A 65 6.32 -0.41 -16.66
CA SER A 65 6.74 1.00 -16.76
C SER A 65 8.18 1.21 -16.31
N ILE A 66 8.61 0.55 -15.23
CA ILE A 66 10.01 0.56 -14.77
C ILE A 66 10.92 -0.09 -15.81
N ARG A 67 10.51 -1.21 -16.41
CA ARG A 67 11.30 -1.89 -17.45
C ARG A 67 11.53 -0.99 -18.67
N ILE A 68 10.47 -0.32 -19.13
CA ILE A 68 10.54 0.61 -20.28
C ILE A 68 11.47 1.78 -19.94
N LEU A 69 11.34 2.36 -18.75
CA LEU A 69 12.20 3.46 -18.30
C LEU A 69 13.68 3.04 -18.28
N ASN A 70 13.98 1.84 -17.76
CA ASN A 70 15.35 1.34 -17.69
C ASN A 70 15.97 1.10 -19.08
N ASN A 71 15.17 0.61 -20.03
CA ASN A 71 15.61 0.44 -21.41
C ASN A 71 15.94 1.80 -22.04
N SER A 72 15.03 2.77 -21.92
CA SER A 72 15.24 4.13 -22.45
C SER A 72 16.46 4.81 -21.84
N LEU A 73 16.69 4.64 -20.53
CA LEU A 73 17.88 5.16 -19.86
C LEU A 73 19.16 4.51 -20.40
N SER A 74 19.14 3.19 -20.62
CA SER A 74 20.28 2.45 -21.17
C SER A 74 20.57 2.86 -22.61
N ASP A 75 19.53 3.08 -23.42
CA ASP A 75 19.64 3.56 -24.80
C ASP A 75 20.24 4.97 -24.84
N THR A 76 19.79 5.85 -23.95
CA THR A 76 20.30 7.23 -23.82
C THR A 76 21.76 7.24 -23.39
N LEU A 77 22.14 6.39 -22.43
CA LEU A 77 23.54 6.26 -22.00
C LEU A 77 24.43 5.75 -23.15
N THR A 78 23.95 4.75 -23.91
CA THR A 78 24.69 4.19 -25.04
C THR A 78 24.87 5.21 -26.18
N THR A 79 23.87 6.06 -26.43
CA THR A 79 23.96 7.14 -27.42
C THR A 79 24.91 8.26 -26.99
N VAL A 80 24.89 8.67 -25.71
CA VAL A 80 25.86 9.64 -25.17
C VAL A 80 27.27 9.09 -25.27
N VAL A 81 27.51 7.85 -24.83
CA VAL A 81 28.83 7.20 -24.90
C VAL A 81 29.33 7.09 -26.34
N ARG A 82 28.45 6.75 -27.30
CA ARG A 82 28.80 6.70 -28.72
C ARG A 82 29.10 8.09 -29.31
N GLY A 83 28.35 9.12 -28.92
CA GLY A 83 28.56 10.49 -29.39
C GLY A 83 29.84 11.14 -28.88
N GLU A 84 30.27 10.81 -27.66
CA GLU A 84 31.55 11.26 -27.09
C GLU A 84 32.75 10.59 -27.79
N VAL A 85 32.60 9.35 -28.28
CA VAL A 85 33.67 8.64 -29.01
C VAL A 85 33.91 9.24 -30.40
N GLU A 86 32.86 9.60 -31.15
CA GLU A 86 33.06 10.21 -32.48
C GLU A 86 33.68 11.62 -32.41
N LYS A 87 33.41 12.39 -31.35
CA LYS A 87 33.92 13.76 -31.23
C LYS A 87 35.41 13.83 -30.87
N GLY A 88 36.03 12.71 -30.50
CA GLY A 88 37.47 12.60 -30.23
C GLY A 88 38.34 12.34 -31.46
N GLU A 89 37.77 11.93 -32.60
CA GLU A 89 38.57 11.45 -33.76
C GLU A 89 38.83 12.49 -34.85
N THR A 90 38.10 13.62 -34.91
CA THR A 90 38.31 14.63 -35.98
C THR A 90 39.58 15.48 -35.81
N SER A 91 40.32 15.31 -34.70
CA SER A 91 41.54 16.09 -34.42
C SER A 91 42.84 15.44 -34.91
N ARG A 92 42.83 14.19 -35.40
CA ARG A 92 44.08 13.43 -35.62
C ARG A 92 44.31 12.98 -37.07
N ALA A 93 43.89 13.80 -38.04
CA ALA A 93 44.26 13.65 -39.44
C ALA A 93 44.89 14.96 -39.98
N ALA A 94 46.00 15.39 -39.39
CA ALA A 94 46.88 16.35 -40.02
C ALA A 94 48.27 15.72 -40.15
N HIS A 95 48.59 15.23 -41.36
CA HIS A 95 49.93 15.39 -41.88
C HIS A 95 49.88 15.44 -43.41
N PRO A 96 50.14 16.61 -44.04
CA PRO A 96 50.41 16.68 -45.46
C PRO A 96 51.86 16.24 -45.69
N SER A 97 52.10 15.47 -46.73
CA SER A 97 53.44 15.14 -47.17
C SER A 97 53.43 15.25 -48.69
N ASP A 98 53.58 16.48 -49.16
CA ASP A 98 53.96 16.79 -50.54
C ASP A 98 55.28 16.10 -50.87
N CYS A 99 55.38 15.51 -52.07
CA CYS A 99 56.62 15.41 -52.84
C CYS A 99 56.28 15.25 -54.33
N PRO A 100 56.59 16.23 -55.19
CA PRO A 100 56.54 16.09 -56.64
C PRO A 100 57.91 15.66 -57.18
N THR A 101 57.95 14.78 -58.18
CA THR A 101 58.66 14.89 -59.47
C THR A 101 58.32 13.66 -60.31
#